data_AF-A0AAW0HCE2-F1
#
_entry.id   AF-A0AAW0HCE2-F1
#
_cell.length_a   1.000
_cell.length_b   1.000
_cell.length_c   1.000
_cell.angle_alpha   90.00
_cell.angle_beta   90.00
_cell.angle_gamma   90.00
#
_symmetry.space_group_name_H-M   'P 1'
#
loop_
_entity.id
_entity.type
_entity.pdbx_description
1 polymer ?
#
loop_
_entity_poly.entity_id
_entity_poly.type
_entity_poly.pdbx_seq_one_letter_code
_entity_poly.pdbx_strand_id
1 'polypeptide(L)'
;MAAVGVGGSSPAAGPGAVSAGMLESGSATAAHRRLKYISLAVLVVQNASLILSIRYARTLPGDRFFATTAVVMAEVLKGVTCLLLLFAQKRGNVKHLVLFLHEAVLVQYVDTLKLAVPSLIYTLQNNLQYVAISNLPAATFQVTYQLKILTTALFSVLMLNRSLSRLQWASLVLLFTGVAIVQAQQAGSGGPRPLDQNPGAGLAAVVASCLSSGFAGVYFEKILKGSSGSVWLRNLQLGLFGTALGLVGLWWAEGTAVAHQGFFFGYTPAVWGVVLNQAFGGLLVAVVVKYADNILKGFATSLSIVLSTVASIRLFGFHLDPLFALGAGLVIGAVYLYSLPRGAVKAIVSTSASASGPCIHQQPPGQPPPPQLSSRGDLITEPFLPKSVLVK
;
A
#
# COMPACT_ATOMS: atom_id res chain seq x y z
N MET A 1 54.85 -45.60 -35.53
CA MET A 1 55.76 -46.11 -34.49
C MET A 1 56.11 -44.91 -33.63
N ALA A 2 55.53 -44.77 -32.42
CA ALA A 2 56.09 -45.31 -31.16
C ALA A 2 57.48 -44.69 -30.88
N ALA A 3 57.83 -44.10 -29.73
CA ALA A 3 57.21 -44.03 -28.42
C ALA A 3 58.11 -43.14 -27.50
N VAL A 4 57.52 -42.56 -26.44
CA VAL A 4 58.08 -42.34 -25.06
C VAL A 4 59.24 -41.32 -24.91
N GLY A 5 59.29 -40.39 -23.94
CA GLY A 5 58.40 -40.05 -22.82
C GLY A 5 59.11 -39.19 -21.75
N VAL A 6 58.29 -38.37 -21.05
CA VAL A 6 58.36 -37.93 -19.64
C VAL A 6 59.39 -36.86 -19.20
N GLY A 7 58.86 -35.81 -18.56
CA GLY A 7 59.58 -34.90 -17.65
C GLY A 7 58.77 -33.64 -17.32
N GLY A 8 57.94 -33.69 -16.28
CA GLY A 8 56.99 -32.64 -15.92
C GLY A 8 57.59 -31.43 -15.18
N SER A 9 56.87 -30.31 -15.22
CA SER A 9 56.95 -29.24 -14.22
C SER A 9 55.69 -28.36 -14.30
N SER A 10 54.88 -28.38 -13.24
CA SER A 10 53.82 -27.39 -12.98
C SER A 10 54.43 -26.09 -12.48
N PRO A 11 53.95 -24.91 -12.89
CA PRO A 11 54.12 -23.70 -12.09
C PRO A 11 53.00 -23.60 -11.05
N ALA A 12 53.39 -23.22 -9.85
CA ALA A 12 52.57 -23.09 -8.66
C ALA A 12 51.42 -22.07 -8.81
N ALA A 13 50.26 -22.42 -8.24
CA ALA A 13 49.17 -21.49 -8.00
C ALA A 13 49.52 -20.55 -6.84
N GLY A 14 49.64 -19.25 -7.11
CA GLY A 14 49.74 -18.22 -6.09
C GLY A 14 48.37 -17.91 -5.47
N PRO A 15 48.26 -17.75 -4.14
CA PRO A 15 47.02 -17.33 -3.49
C PRO A 15 46.95 -15.80 -3.51
N GLY A 16 45.99 -15.22 -4.23
CA GLY A 16 45.89 -13.75 -4.21
C GLY A 16 44.84 -13.03 -5.06
N ALA A 17 43.91 -13.71 -5.72
CA ALA A 17 42.88 -13.04 -6.51
C ALA A 17 41.48 -13.58 -6.21
N VAL A 18 41.08 -13.56 -4.93
CA VAL A 18 39.69 -13.83 -4.55
C VAL A 18 38.91 -12.51 -4.58
N SER A 19 38.25 -12.28 -5.70
CA SER A 19 36.90 -11.69 -5.80
C SER A 19 36.54 -10.55 -4.83
N ALA A 20 37.08 -9.34 -5.07
CA ALA A 20 36.51 -8.12 -4.52
C ALA A 20 35.10 -7.81 -5.09
N GLY A 21 34.76 -8.37 -6.27
CA GLY A 21 33.48 -8.14 -6.96
C GLY A 21 32.28 -8.94 -6.44
N MET A 22 32.47 -10.09 -5.78
CA MET A 22 31.34 -10.88 -5.23
C MET A 22 30.91 -10.46 -3.82
N LEU A 23 31.81 -9.86 -3.03
CA LEU A 23 31.50 -9.44 -1.66
C LEU A 23 30.61 -8.18 -1.60
N GLU A 24 30.79 -7.22 -2.51
CA GLU A 24 29.92 -6.02 -2.58
C GLU A 24 28.50 -6.35 -3.07
N SER A 25 28.36 -7.27 -4.04
CA SER A 25 27.06 -7.70 -4.57
C SER A 25 26.22 -8.46 -3.52
N GLY A 26 26.86 -9.32 -2.71
CA GLY A 26 26.21 -10.03 -1.61
C GLY A 26 25.77 -9.11 -0.46
N SER A 27 26.64 -8.14 -0.10
CA SER A 27 26.39 -7.13 0.93
C SER A 27 25.22 -6.20 0.58
N ALA A 28 25.20 -5.65 -0.64
CA ALA A 28 24.13 -4.78 -1.11
C ALA A 28 22.77 -5.51 -1.16
N THR A 29 22.78 -6.78 -1.58
CA THR A 29 21.57 -7.62 -1.63
C THR A 29 21.06 -7.99 -0.22
N ALA A 30 21.96 -8.22 0.74
CA ALA A 30 21.61 -8.47 2.13
C ALA A 30 21.06 -7.22 2.83
N ALA A 31 21.68 -6.05 2.61
CA ALA A 31 21.22 -4.78 3.13
C ALA A 31 19.82 -4.42 2.59
N HIS A 32 19.61 -4.58 1.28
CA HIS A 32 18.31 -4.35 0.65
C HIS A 32 17.22 -5.27 1.22
N ARG A 33 17.55 -6.55 1.43
CA ARG A 33 16.65 -7.53 2.06
C ARG A 33 16.31 -7.17 3.51
N ARG A 34 17.30 -6.73 4.30
CA ARG A 34 17.08 -6.25 5.68
C ARG A 34 16.17 -5.03 5.69
N LEU A 35 16.45 -4.02 4.87
CA LEU A 35 15.62 -2.81 4.73
C LEU A 35 14.18 -3.14 4.35
N LYS A 36 13.99 -4.08 3.42
CA LYS A 36 12.66 -4.56 3.02
C LYS A 36 11.88 -5.13 4.21
N TYR A 37 12.41 -6.13 4.92
CA TYR A 37 11.70 -6.74 6.05
C TYR A 37 11.52 -5.79 7.24
N ILE A 38 12.53 -4.96 7.55
CA ILE A 38 12.42 -3.95 8.61
C ILE A 38 11.33 -2.93 8.27
N SER A 39 11.33 -2.38 7.06
CA SER A 39 10.31 -1.40 6.64
C SER A 39 8.89 -1.98 6.71
N LEU A 40 8.72 -3.26 6.38
CA LEU A 40 7.43 -3.96 6.49
C LEU A 40 7.00 -4.20 7.93
N ALA A 41 7.92 -4.67 8.80
CA ALA A 41 7.61 -4.86 10.21
C ALA A 41 7.24 -3.53 10.88
N VAL A 42 7.99 -2.47 10.58
CA VAL A 42 7.70 -1.12 11.04
C VAL A 42 6.36 -0.63 10.49
N LEU A 43 6.00 -0.95 9.24
CA LEU A 43 4.71 -0.58 8.65
C LEU A 43 3.52 -1.23 9.37
N VAL A 44 3.64 -2.51 9.75
CA VAL A 44 2.60 -3.21 10.53
C VAL A 44 2.31 -2.46 11.82
N VAL A 45 3.38 -2.20 12.58
CA VAL A 45 3.32 -1.55 13.89
C VAL A 45 2.82 -0.12 13.74
N GLN A 46 3.35 0.63 12.78
CA GLN A 46 2.98 2.02 12.51
C GLN A 46 1.50 2.16 12.14
N ASN A 47 0.98 1.31 11.24
CA ASN A 47 -0.43 1.36 10.84
C ASN A 47 -1.35 1.06 12.02
N ALA A 48 -1.01 0.06 12.84
CA ALA A 48 -1.80 -0.30 14.01
C ALA A 48 -1.73 0.79 15.08
N SER A 49 -0.53 1.28 15.38
CA SER A 49 -0.33 2.31 16.40
C SER A 49 -1.02 3.61 15.99
N LEU A 50 -1.03 3.99 14.71
CA LEU A 50 -1.65 5.23 14.25
C LEU A 50 -3.14 5.26 14.56
N ILE A 51 -3.86 4.20 14.20
CA ILE A 51 -5.31 4.12 14.37
C ILE A 51 -5.68 4.09 15.85
N LEU A 52 -4.97 3.27 16.63
CA LEU A 52 -5.19 3.18 18.07
C LEU A 52 -4.86 4.51 18.77
N SER A 53 -3.79 5.20 18.37
CA SER A 53 -3.41 6.49 18.95
C SER A 53 -4.41 7.59 18.60
N ILE A 54 -4.91 7.63 17.36
CA ILE A 54 -5.97 8.59 16.97
C ILE A 54 -7.22 8.32 17.80
N ARG A 55 -7.64 7.04 17.91
CA ARG A 55 -8.81 6.68 18.72
C ARG A 55 -8.61 7.11 20.17
N TYR A 56 -7.47 6.76 20.77
CA TYR A 56 -7.13 7.12 22.14
C TYR A 56 -7.15 8.63 22.38
N ALA A 57 -6.45 9.40 21.54
CA ALA A 57 -6.38 10.86 21.64
C ALA A 57 -7.75 11.54 21.47
N ARG A 58 -8.68 10.93 20.75
CA ARG A 58 -10.05 11.45 20.54
C ARG A 58 -11.04 11.00 21.61
N THR A 59 -10.76 9.91 22.32
CA THR A 59 -11.59 9.41 23.42
C THR A 59 -11.16 9.92 24.80
N LEU A 60 -10.04 10.64 24.89
CA LEU A 60 -9.57 11.22 26.14
C LEU A 60 -10.56 12.27 26.66
N PRO A 61 -10.88 12.29 27.97
CA PRO A 61 -11.67 13.37 28.56
C PRO A 61 -10.88 14.68 28.53
N GLY A 62 -11.47 15.72 27.96
CA GLY A 62 -10.85 17.05 27.80
C GLY A 62 -11.27 17.74 26.52
N ASP A 63 -10.71 18.92 26.29
CA ASP A 63 -10.96 19.70 25.08
C ASP A 63 -10.42 18.97 23.85
N ARG A 64 -11.27 18.81 22.84
CA ARG A 64 -10.89 18.12 21.61
C ARG A 64 -10.01 19.03 20.75
N PHE A 65 -8.84 18.54 20.39
CA PHE A 65 -8.03 19.19 19.38
C PHE A 65 -8.72 19.18 18.01
N PHE A 66 -8.45 20.20 17.21
CA PHE A 66 -8.91 20.31 15.84
C PHE A 66 -8.20 19.27 14.96
N ALA A 67 -8.94 18.40 14.27
CA ALA A 67 -8.32 17.40 13.40
C ALA A 67 -7.57 18.05 12.23
N THR A 68 -8.07 19.19 11.75
CA THR A 68 -7.50 19.99 10.66
C THR A 68 -6.10 20.52 11.01
N THR A 69 -5.88 21.01 12.23
CA THR A 69 -4.55 21.47 12.70
C THR A 69 -3.57 20.31 12.76
N ALA A 70 -4.00 19.14 13.22
CA ALA A 70 -3.15 17.95 13.31
C ALA A 70 -2.69 17.45 11.93
N VAL A 71 -3.60 17.47 10.95
CA VAL A 71 -3.28 17.14 9.54
C VAL A 71 -2.25 18.12 8.98
N VAL A 72 -2.45 19.43 9.17
CA VAL A 72 -1.49 20.46 8.72
C VAL A 72 -0.12 20.24 9.36
N MET A 73 -0.06 20.00 10.66
CA MET A 73 1.20 19.77 11.36
C MET A 73 1.91 18.49 10.87
N ALA A 74 1.16 17.44 10.54
CA ALA A 74 1.74 16.24 9.95
C ALA A 74 2.35 16.52 8.55
N GLU A 75 1.72 17.35 7.72
CA GLU A 75 2.29 17.80 6.44
C GLU A 75 3.55 18.64 6.63
N VAL A 76 3.54 19.57 7.58
CA VAL A 76 4.72 20.40 7.93
C VAL A 76 5.89 19.52 8.34
N LEU A 77 5.68 18.57 9.26
CA LEU A 77 6.74 17.67 9.72
C LEU A 77 7.28 16.77 8.61
N LYS A 78 6.42 16.29 7.70
CA LYS A 78 6.85 15.55 6.51
C LYS A 78 7.71 16.43 5.61
N GLY A 79 7.28 17.66 5.36
CA GLY A 79 8.03 18.64 4.56
C GLY A 79 9.41 18.92 5.14
N VAL A 80 9.48 19.22 6.44
CA VAL A 80 10.75 19.44 7.17
C VAL A 80 11.65 18.22 7.08
N THR A 81 11.11 17.01 7.31
CA THR A 81 11.90 15.77 7.24
C THR A 81 12.42 15.51 5.82
N CYS A 82 11.61 15.72 4.79
CA CYS A 82 12.05 15.61 3.40
C CYS A 82 13.14 16.63 3.06
N LEU A 83 13.03 17.87 3.56
CA LEU A 83 14.05 18.90 3.38
C LEU A 83 15.37 18.50 4.04
N LEU A 84 15.33 18.00 5.27
CA LEU A 84 16.51 17.50 5.99
C LEU A 84 17.17 16.31 5.27
N LEU A 85 16.38 15.37 4.73
CA LEU A 85 16.89 14.25 3.96
C LEU A 85 17.55 14.68 2.65
N LEU A 86 16.97 15.65 1.94
CA LEU A 86 17.57 16.23 0.73
C LEU A 86 18.86 16.99 1.04
N PHE A 87 18.89 17.72 2.15
CA PHE A 87 20.09 18.40 2.64
C PHE A 87 21.22 17.41 2.94
N ALA A 88 20.90 16.31 3.62
CA ALA A 88 21.85 15.23 3.90
C ALA A 88 22.35 14.56 2.61
N GLN A 89 21.47 14.31 1.63
CA GLN A 89 21.85 13.73 0.33
C GLN A 89 22.82 14.62 -0.46
N LYS A 90 22.72 15.94 -0.32
CA LYS A 90 23.60 16.91 -0.99
C LYS A 90 24.85 17.28 -0.18
N ARG A 91 25.25 16.44 0.79
CA ARG A 91 26.43 16.63 1.66
C ARG A 91 26.46 17.99 2.37
N GLY A 92 25.29 18.55 2.70
CA GLY A 92 25.19 19.80 3.44
C GLY A 92 25.47 21.09 2.64
N ASN A 93 25.57 21.03 1.32
CA ASN A 93 25.75 22.24 0.51
C ASN A 93 24.41 22.98 0.32
N VAL A 94 24.16 23.99 1.17
CA VAL A 94 22.93 24.80 1.17
C VAL A 94 22.71 25.48 -0.18
N LYS A 95 23.76 26.02 -0.83
CA LYS A 95 23.63 26.72 -2.11
C LYS A 95 23.10 25.78 -3.20
N HIS A 96 23.64 24.58 -3.28
CA HIS A 96 23.21 23.58 -4.25
C HIS A 96 21.82 23.01 -3.94
N LEU A 97 21.43 22.91 -2.67
CA LEU A 97 20.08 22.54 -2.27
C LEU A 97 19.07 23.62 -2.67
N VAL A 98 19.34 24.89 -2.38
CA VAL A 98 18.44 26.01 -2.70
C VAL A 98 18.29 26.19 -4.20
N LEU A 99 19.38 26.09 -4.98
CA LEU A 99 19.32 26.15 -6.44
C LEU A 99 18.49 25.00 -7.01
N PHE A 100 18.70 23.78 -6.52
CA PHE A 100 17.92 22.60 -6.91
C PHE A 100 16.44 22.73 -6.53
N LEU A 101 16.13 23.26 -5.35
CA LEU A 101 14.74 23.50 -4.91
C LEU A 101 14.08 24.58 -5.77
N HIS A 102 14.78 25.68 -6.04
CA HIS A 102 14.29 26.77 -6.86
C HIS A 102 13.98 26.28 -8.29
N GLU A 103 14.91 25.54 -8.89
CA GLU A 103 14.72 24.97 -10.21
C GLU A 103 13.57 23.93 -10.23
N ALA A 104 13.53 23.03 -9.25
CA ALA A 104 12.53 21.99 -9.19
C ALA A 104 11.11 22.49 -8.84
N VAL A 105 10.99 23.53 -8.02
CA VAL A 105 9.70 24.03 -7.50
C VAL A 105 9.19 25.21 -8.32
N LEU A 106 10.04 26.19 -8.63
CA LEU A 106 9.64 27.43 -9.30
C LEU A 106 9.79 27.37 -10.82
N VAL A 107 10.84 26.73 -11.34
CA VAL A 107 11.04 26.63 -12.80
C VAL A 107 10.14 25.53 -13.39
N GLN A 108 10.00 24.38 -12.71
CA GLN A 108 9.03 23.34 -13.09
C GLN A 108 7.65 23.53 -12.42
N TYR A 109 7.10 24.75 -12.48
CA TYR A 109 5.83 25.08 -11.83
C TYR A 109 4.66 24.22 -12.34
N VAL A 110 4.67 23.81 -13.62
CA VAL A 110 3.60 22.99 -14.21
C VAL A 110 3.55 21.59 -13.58
N ASP A 111 4.71 20.94 -13.41
CA ASP A 111 4.77 19.62 -12.78
C ASP A 111 4.51 19.69 -11.27
N THR A 112 4.90 20.80 -10.66
CA THR A 112 4.60 21.12 -9.26
C THR A 112 3.10 21.34 -9.08
N LEU A 113 2.44 22.10 -9.96
CA LEU A 113 1.00 22.36 -9.91
C LEU A 113 0.17 21.09 -10.14
N LYS A 114 0.62 20.16 -11.01
CA LYS A 114 -0.01 18.83 -11.15
C LYS A 114 -0.03 18.07 -9.80
N LEU A 115 0.95 18.28 -8.92
CA LEU A 115 0.98 17.66 -7.59
C LEU A 115 0.05 18.34 -6.57
N ALA A 116 -0.47 19.54 -6.87
CA ALA A 116 -1.44 20.20 -5.99
C ALA A 116 -2.77 19.42 -5.92
N VAL A 117 -3.21 18.83 -7.03
CA VAL A 117 -4.45 18.02 -7.09
C VAL A 117 -4.40 16.81 -6.14
N PRO A 118 -3.42 15.89 -6.23
CA PRO A 118 -3.36 14.77 -5.30
C PRO A 118 -3.11 15.24 -3.86
N SER A 119 -2.38 16.35 -3.68
CA SER A 119 -2.16 16.92 -2.34
C SER A 119 -3.44 17.39 -1.67
N LEU A 120 -4.30 18.15 -2.38
CA LEU A 120 -5.61 18.57 -1.89
C LEU A 120 -6.45 17.38 -1.43
N ILE A 121 -6.48 16.34 -2.27
CA ILE A 121 -7.30 15.15 -2.04
C ILE A 121 -6.74 14.33 -0.86
N TYR A 122 -5.42 14.25 -0.70
CA TYR A 122 -4.81 13.64 0.49
C TYR A 122 -5.10 14.41 1.77
N THR A 123 -5.08 15.74 1.73
CA THR A 123 -5.45 16.57 2.89
C THR A 123 -6.91 16.33 3.28
N LEU A 124 -7.82 16.31 2.29
CA LEU A 124 -9.23 15.99 2.53
C LEU A 124 -9.39 14.56 3.08
N GLN A 125 -8.70 13.59 2.49
CA GLN A 125 -8.69 12.20 2.93
C GLN A 125 -8.26 12.08 4.40
N ASN A 126 -7.17 12.74 4.80
CA ASN A 126 -6.67 12.68 6.17
C ASN A 126 -7.70 13.23 7.16
N ASN A 127 -8.39 14.33 6.83
CA ASN A 127 -9.46 14.88 7.66
C ASN A 127 -10.66 13.93 7.78
N LEU A 128 -11.13 13.37 6.65
CA LEU A 128 -12.22 12.38 6.64
C LEU A 128 -11.86 11.13 7.46
N GLN A 129 -10.60 10.73 7.47
CA GLN A 129 -10.11 9.64 8.31
C GLN A 129 -10.24 9.95 9.81
N TYR A 130 -9.94 11.17 10.26
CA TYR A 130 -10.18 11.57 11.65
C TYR A 130 -11.68 11.55 12.00
N VAL A 131 -12.54 12.01 11.09
CA VAL A 131 -14.00 11.94 11.26
C VAL A 131 -14.46 10.49 11.38
N ALA A 132 -13.97 9.60 10.52
CA ALA A 132 -14.32 8.18 10.54
C ALA A 132 -13.87 7.48 11.84
N ILE A 133 -12.63 7.68 12.28
CA ILE A 133 -12.10 7.06 13.52
C ILE A 133 -12.81 7.61 14.78
N SER A 134 -13.26 8.86 14.73
CA SER A 134 -14.06 9.44 15.84
C SER A 134 -15.43 8.79 15.97
N ASN A 135 -16.00 8.31 14.85
CA ASN A 135 -17.38 7.82 14.78
C ASN A 135 -17.50 6.29 14.67
N LEU A 136 -16.41 5.58 14.40
CA LEU A 136 -16.38 4.11 14.28
C LEU A 136 -15.38 3.49 15.27
N PRO A 137 -15.67 2.29 15.81
CA PRO A 137 -14.67 1.51 16.53
C PRO A 137 -13.41 1.31 15.69
N ALA A 138 -12.23 1.31 16.33
CA ALA A 138 -10.94 1.20 15.65
C ALA A 138 -10.82 -0.07 14.78
N ALA A 139 -11.31 -1.21 15.27
CA ALA A 139 -11.31 -2.47 14.53
C ALA A 139 -12.21 -2.40 13.28
N THR A 140 -13.41 -1.85 13.41
CA THR A 140 -14.35 -1.61 12.29
C THR A 140 -13.75 -0.68 11.26
N PHE A 141 -13.21 0.46 11.69
CA PHE A 141 -12.54 1.40 10.81
C PHE A 141 -11.40 0.71 10.04
N GLN A 142 -10.56 -0.06 10.73
CA GLN A 142 -9.40 -0.72 10.13
C GLN A 142 -9.80 -1.73 9.05
N VAL A 143 -10.86 -2.53 9.26
CA VAL A 143 -11.36 -3.46 8.24
C VAL A 143 -12.01 -2.71 7.07
N THR A 144 -12.84 -1.71 7.36
CA THR A 144 -13.58 -0.96 6.34
C THR A 144 -12.68 -0.06 5.49
N TYR A 145 -11.60 0.47 6.06
CA TYR A 145 -10.60 1.28 5.33
C TYR A 145 -9.89 0.49 4.22
N GLN A 146 -9.90 -0.84 4.28
CA GLN A 146 -9.37 -1.70 3.22
C GLN A 146 -10.16 -1.57 1.91
N LEU A 147 -11.38 -1.02 1.94
CA LEU A 147 -12.13 -0.66 0.73
C LEU A 147 -11.33 0.26 -0.21
N LYS A 148 -10.33 0.98 0.30
CA LYS A 148 -9.34 1.71 -0.50
C LYS A 148 -8.71 0.84 -1.60
N ILE A 149 -8.51 -0.47 -1.37
CA ILE A 149 -7.95 -1.37 -2.39
C ILE A 149 -8.91 -1.46 -3.59
N LEU A 150 -10.21 -1.57 -3.34
CA LEU A 150 -11.23 -1.60 -4.38
C LEU A 150 -11.26 -0.29 -5.17
N THR A 151 -11.29 0.86 -4.48
CA THR A 151 -11.33 2.17 -5.15
C THR A 151 -10.06 2.42 -5.94
N THR A 152 -8.89 2.08 -5.40
CA THR A 152 -7.59 2.19 -6.09
C THR A 152 -7.57 1.29 -7.34
N ALA A 153 -8.07 0.06 -7.23
CA ALA A 153 -8.13 -0.86 -8.37
C ALA A 153 -9.04 -0.33 -9.48
N LEU A 154 -10.23 0.19 -9.12
CA LEU A 154 -11.16 0.80 -10.06
C LEU A 154 -10.52 1.98 -10.80
N PHE A 155 -9.94 2.94 -10.06
CA PHE A 155 -9.27 4.09 -10.68
C PHE A 155 -8.02 3.68 -11.48
N SER A 156 -7.31 2.63 -11.08
CA SER A 156 -6.15 2.11 -11.81
C SER A 156 -6.54 1.53 -13.17
N VAL A 157 -7.69 0.86 -13.27
CA VAL A 157 -8.26 0.42 -14.55
C VAL A 157 -8.67 1.63 -15.39
N LEU A 158 -9.42 2.58 -14.80
CA LEU A 158 -10.00 3.72 -15.52
C LEU A 158 -8.95 4.76 -15.98
N MET A 159 -7.93 5.07 -15.17
CA MET A 159 -7.00 6.18 -15.41
C MET A 159 -5.65 5.76 -16.00
N LEU A 160 -5.23 4.52 -15.75
CA LEU A 160 -3.95 3.95 -16.20
C LEU A 160 -4.14 2.81 -17.22
N ASN A 161 -5.37 2.47 -17.60
CA ASN A 161 -5.69 1.37 -18.53
C ASN A 161 -5.03 0.04 -18.11
N ARG A 162 -4.95 -0.24 -16.80
CA ARG A 162 -4.44 -1.52 -16.32
C ARG A 162 -5.48 -2.61 -16.47
N SER A 163 -5.06 -3.78 -16.94
CA SER A 163 -5.86 -5.00 -16.87
C SER A 163 -5.71 -5.68 -15.51
N LEU A 164 -6.81 -6.08 -14.88
CA LEU A 164 -6.80 -6.89 -13.66
C LEU A 164 -7.08 -8.35 -14.01
N SER A 165 -6.44 -9.27 -13.30
CA SER A 165 -6.73 -10.71 -13.49
C SER A 165 -8.12 -11.06 -12.93
N ARG A 166 -8.69 -12.19 -13.39
CA ARG A 166 -9.96 -12.69 -12.84
C ARG A 166 -9.89 -12.92 -11.33
N LEU A 167 -8.75 -13.38 -10.82
CA LEU A 167 -8.55 -13.55 -9.37
C LEU A 167 -8.51 -12.21 -8.64
N GLN A 168 -7.89 -11.19 -9.23
CA GLN A 168 -7.89 -9.84 -8.65
C GLN A 168 -9.31 -9.27 -8.60
N TRP A 169 -10.12 -9.45 -9.65
CA TRP A 169 -11.54 -9.07 -9.60
C TRP A 169 -12.32 -9.85 -8.54
N ALA A 170 -12.11 -11.16 -8.44
CA ALA A 170 -12.73 -11.99 -7.41
C ALA A 170 -12.32 -11.54 -6.00
N SER A 171 -11.07 -11.16 -5.79
CA SER A 171 -10.61 -10.66 -4.49
C SER A 171 -11.21 -9.29 -4.15
N LEU A 172 -11.49 -8.42 -5.13
CA LEU A 172 -12.21 -7.17 -4.89
C LEU A 172 -13.67 -7.40 -4.46
N VAL A 173 -14.35 -8.38 -5.07
CA VAL A 173 -15.71 -8.78 -4.65
C VAL A 173 -15.67 -9.36 -3.24
N LEU A 174 -14.71 -10.24 -2.96
CA LEU A 174 -14.50 -10.83 -1.63
C LEU A 174 -14.25 -9.75 -0.56
N LEU A 175 -13.44 -8.75 -0.90
CA LEU A 175 -13.16 -7.60 -0.04
C LEU A 175 -14.44 -6.83 0.28
N PHE A 176 -15.24 -6.50 -0.74
CA PHE A 176 -16.49 -5.77 -0.57
C PHE A 176 -17.48 -6.55 0.30
N THR A 177 -17.63 -7.84 0.06
CA THR A 177 -18.47 -8.72 0.88
C THR A 177 -18.01 -8.77 2.33
N GLY A 178 -16.70 -8.90 2.57
CA GLY A 178 -16.13 -8.90 3.92
C GLY A 178 -16.41 -7.60 4.68
N VAL A 179 -16.23 -6.45 4.01
CA VAL A 179 -16.57 -5.13 4.57
C VAL A 179 -18.08 -5.01 4.83
N ALA A 180 -18.93 -5.45 3.90
CA ALA A 180 -20.38 -5.40 4.05
C ALA A 180 -20.86 -6.20 5.27
N ILE A 181 -20.28 -7.39 5.51
CA ILE A 181 -20.58 -8.23 6.67
C ILE A 181 -20.19 -7.50 7.97
N VAL A 182 -18.98 -6.93 8.04
CA VAL A 182 -18.53 -6.16 9.22
C VAL A 182 -19.45 -4.95 9.47
N GLN A 183 -19.85 -4.24 8.42
CA GLN A 183 -20.73 -3.08 8.55
C GLN A 183 -22.17 -3.48 8.94
N ALA A 184 -22.69 -4.61 8.44
CA ALA A 184 -24.00 -5.13 8.83
C ALA A 184 -24.05 -5.53 10.31
N GLN A 185 -23.00 -6.19 10.80
CA GLN A 185 -22.86 -6.54 12.22
C GLN A 185 -22.86 -5.28 13.12
N GLN A 186 -22.17 -4.22 12.69
CA GLN A 186 -22.12 -2.95 13.41
C GLN A 186 -23.48 -2.23 13.42
N ALA A 187 -24.22 -2.28 12.32
CA ALA A 187 -25.56 -1.69 12.24
C ALA A 187 -26.58 -2.42 13.14
N GLY A 188 -26.47 -3.76 13.24
CA GLY A 188 -27.34 -4.60 14.08
C GLY A 188 -27.00 -4.58 15.58
N SER A 189 -25.80 -4.14 15.96
CA SER A 189 -25.35 -4.07 17.36
C SER A 189 -25.96 -2.85 18.06
N GLY A 190 -27.18 -2.98 18.57
CA GLY A 190 -27.96 -1.94 19.27
C GLY A 190 -27.50 -1.58 20.69
N GLY A 191 -26.22 -1.73 21.03
CA GLY A 191 -25.70 -1.42 22.37
C GLY A 191 -25.75 0.08 22.72
N PRO A 192 -25.63 0.46 24.02
CA PRO A 192 -25.66 1.85 24.46
C PRO A 192 -24.53 2.63 23.77
N ARG A 193 -24.92 3.52 22.85
CA ARG A 193 -23.99 4.32 22.07
C ARG A 193 -23.63 5.56 22.88
N PRO A 194 -22.35 5.96 22.96
CA PRO A 194 -22.02 7.31 23.40
C PRO A 194 -22.83 8.29 22.55
N LEU A 195 -23.51 9.26 23.19
CA LEU A 195 -24.40 10.25 22.54
C LEU A 195 -23.75 11.05 21.38
N ASP A 196 -22.44 10.90 21.20
CA ASP A 196 -21.60 11.72 20.32
C ASP A 196 -20.95 10.91 19.16
N GLN A 197 -21.34 9.65 18.94
CA GLN A 197 -20.87 8.82 17.83
C GLN A 197 -22.01 8.52 16.85
N ASN A 198 -21.82 8.91 15.58
CA ASN A 198 -22.74 8.60 14.48
C ASN A 198 -22.07 7.60 13.51
N PRO A 199 -22.36 6.29 13.63
CA PRO A 199 -21.78 5.26 12.77
C PRO A 199 -22.06 5.48 11.28
N GLY A 200 -23.20 6.08 10.92
CA GLY A 200 -23.55 6.42 9.55
C GLY A 200 -22.63 7.50 8.99
N ALA A 201 -22.38 8.56 9.75
CA ALA A 201 -21.41 9.60 9.37
C ALA A 201 -19.98 9.04 9.30
N GLY A 202 -19.62 8.15 10.21
CA GLY A 202 -18.33 7.45 10.18
C GLY A 202 -18.14 6.55 8.96
N LEU A 203 -19.20 5.82 8.56
CA LEU A 203 -19.22 5.00 7.35
C LEU A 203 -19.14 5.86 6.08
N ALA A 204 -19.91 6.95 6.01
CA ALA A 204 -19.85 7.87 4.89
C ALA A 204 -18.44 8.49 4.77
N ALA A 205 -17.85 8.90 5.89
CA ALA A 205 -16.50 9.46 5.93
C ALA A 205 -15.43 8.46 5.49
N VAL A 206 -15.49 7.19 5.92
CA VAL A 206 -14.50 6.18 5.49
C VAL A 206 -14.66 5.83 4.02
N VAL A 207 -15.88 5.74 3.49
CA VAL A 207 -16.11 5.49 2.05
C VAL A 207 -15.59 6.67 1.21
N ALA A 208 -15.93 7.90 1.59
CA ALA A 208 -15.43 9.10 0.94
C ALA A 208 -13.90 9.20 1.00
N SER A 209 -13.31 8.87 2.16
CA SER A 209 -11.86 8.77 2.35
C SER A 209 -11.24 7.68 1.46
N CYS A 210 -11.88 6.53 1.29
CA CYS A 210 -11.36 5.46 0.45
C CYS A 210 -11.41 5.83 -1.04
N LEU A 211 -12.49 6.48 -1.49
CA LEU A 211 -12.63 6.96 -2.86
C LEU A 211 -11.58 8.02 -3.20
N SER A 212 -11.45 9.03 -2.33
CA SER A 212 -10.44 10.09 -2.50
C SER A 212 -9.02 9.52 -2.48
N SER A 213 -8.73 8.57 -1.59
CA SER A 213 -7.43 7.92 -1.54
C SER A 213 -7.09 7.11 -2.78
N GLY A 214 -8.07 6.37 -3.31
CA GLY A 214 -7.89 5.59 -4.53
C GLY A 214 -7.57 6.48 -5.73
N PHE A 215 -8.32 7.58 -5.89
CA PHE A 215 -8.07 8.55 -6.95
C PHE A 215 -6.72 9.23 -6.80
N ALA A 216 -6.42 9.82 -5.64
CA ALA A 216 -5.18 10.54 -5.39
C ALA A 216 -3.95 9.64 -5.53
N GLY A 217 -4.03 8.39 -5.05
CA GLY A 217 -2.98 7.39 -5.19
C GLY A 217 -2.65 7.09 -6.64
N VAL A 218 -3.67 6.80 -7.44
CA VAL A 218 -3.51 6.46 -8.86
C VAL A 218 -3.06 7.67 -9.68
N TYR A 219 -3.58 8.87 -9.39
CA TYR A 219 -3.16 10.11 -10.02
C TYR A 219 -1.70 10.44 -9.71
N PHE A 220 -1.30 10.33 -8.44
CA PHE A 220 0.08 10.51 -8.02
C PHE A 220 1.03 9.48 -8.65
N GLU A 221 0.60 8.21 -8.74
CA GLU A 221 1.37 7.16 -9.45
C GLU A 221 1.58 7.52 -10.93
N LYS A 222 0.56 8.05 -11.59
CA LYS A 222 0.65 8.51 -13.00
C LYS A 222 1.69 9.63 -13.15
N ILE A 223 1.73 10.57 -12.22
CA ILE A 223 2.72 11.66 -12.24
C ILE A 223 4.13 11.15 -11.95
N LEU A 224 4.29 10.32 -10.92
CA LEU A 224 5.59 9.75 -10.56
C LEU A 224 6.20 8.93 -11.69
N LYS A 225 5.39 8.12 -12.38
CA LYS A 225 5.88 7.29 -13.50
C LYS A 225 6.14 8.09 -14.78
N GLY A 226 5.59 9.30 -14.90
CA GLY A 226 5.82 10.19 -16.02
C GLY A 226 7.05 11.10 -15.88
N SER A 227 7.79 11.05 -14.76
CA SER A 227 8.88 11.99 -14.50
C SER A 227 10.06 11.38 -13.74
N SER A 228 11.29 11.75 -14.11
CA SER A 228 12.56 11.27 -13.53
C SER A 228 12.94 11.87 -12.16
N GLY A 229 11.98 12.49 -11.45
CA GLY A 229 12.24 13.20 -10.20
C GLY A 229 12.49 12.30 -8.99
N SER A 230 13.29 12.77 -8.03
CA SER A 230 13.49 12.08 -6.74
C SER A 230 12.19 11.95 -5.95
N VAL A 231 11.94 10.77 -5.35
CA VAL A 231 10.76 10.51 -4.50
C VAL A 231 10.66 11.52 -3.35
N TRP A 232 11.79 11.94 -2.77
CA TRP A 232 11.83 12.92 -1.68
C TRP A 232 11.45 14.33 -2.13
N LEU A 233 11.90 14.72 -3.34
CA LEU A 233 11.52 16.00 -3.92
C LEU A 233 10.02 16.04 -4.21
N ARG A 234 9.47 14.95 -4.75
CA ARG A 234 8.03 14.83 -5.03
C ARG A 234 7.20 14.85 -3.74
N ASN A 235 7.66 14.20 -2.68
CA ASN A 235 7.03 14.29 -1.36
C ASN A 235 7.13 15.69 -0.74
N LEU A 236 8.25 16.40 -0.95
CA LEU A 236 8.38 17.79 -0.51
C LEU A 236 7.40 18.71 -1.24
N GLN A 237 7.33 18.62 -2.58
CA GLN A 237 6.35 19.38 -3.38
C GLN A 237 4.91 19.08 -2.96
N LEU A 238 4.60 17.80 -2.74
CA LEU A 238 3.29 17.36 -2.25
C LEU A 238 2.98 17.95 -0.87
N GLY A 239 3.95 17.93 0.05
CA GLY A 239 3.82 18.46 1.41
C GLY A 239 3.70 19.98 1.47
N LEU A 240 4.35 20.71 0.55
CA LEU A 240 4.22 22.18 0.43
C LEU A 240 2.78 22.57 0.07
N PHE A 241 2.22 21.97 -0.99
CA PHE A 241 0.80 22.19 -1.32
C PHE A 241 -0.12 21.64 -0.24
N GLY A 242 0.24 20.53 0.40
CA GLY A 242 -0.60 19.88 1.42
C GLY A 242 -0.76 20.76 2.64
N THR A 243 0.34 21.40 3.04
CA THR A 243 0.38 22.41 4.10
C THR A 243 -0.44 23.64 3.71
N ALA A 244 -0.19 24.22 2.54
CA ALA A 244 -0.88 25.43 2.09
C ALA A 244 -2.40 25.21 1.97
N LEU A 245 -2.81 24.16 1.29
CA LEU A 245 -4.22 23.81 1.10
C LEU A 245 -4.86 23.33 2.40
N GLY A 246 -4.10 22.68 3.29
CA GLY A 246 -4.55 22.31 4.62
C GLY A 246 -4.82 23.53 5.51
N LEU A 247 -3.98 24.57 5.44
CA LEU A 247 -4.23 25.83 6.13
C LEU A 247 -5.48 26.55 5.60
N VAL A 248 -5.68 26.56 4.28
CA VAL A 248 -6.90 27.10 3.67
C VAL A 248 -8.13 26.30 4.12
N GLY A 249 -8.05 24.97 4.09
CA GLY A 249 -9.14 24.10 4.54
C GLY A 249 -9.45 24.26 6.04
N LEU A 250 -8.42 24.42 6.87
CA LEU A 250 -8.55 24.74 8.29
C LEU A 250 -9.26 26.08 8.48
N TRP A 251 -8.83 27.13 7.78
CA TRP A 251 -9.45 28.45 7.88
C TRP A 251 -10.92 28.41 7.46
N TRP A 252 -11.24 27.66 6.40
CA TRP A 252 -12.60 27.52 5.90
C TRP A 252 -13.51 26.73 6.86
N ALA A 253 -13.01 25.65 7.45
CA ALA A 253 -13.83 24.76 8.28
C ALA A 253 -13.95 25.25 9.73
N GLU A 254 -12.84 25.69 10.33
CA GLU A 254 -12.72 25.91 11.78
C GLU A 254 -11.97 27.21 12.09
N GLY A 255 -11.78 28.11 11.12
CA GLY A 255 -10.92 29.30 11.27
C GLY A 255 -11.34 30.24 12.40
N THR A 256 -12.64 30.44 12.62
CA THR A 256 -13.16 31.26 13.73
C THR A 256 -12.85 30.62 15.08
N ALA A 257 -13.09 29.32 15.23
CA ALA A 257 -12.80 28.58 16.45
C ALA A 257 -11.29 28.57 16.75
N VAL A 258 -10.45 28.37 15.73
CA VAL A 258 -8.98 28.42 15.84
C VAL A 258 -8.49 29.82 16.19
N ALA A 259 -9.11 30.88 15.66
CA ALA A 259 -8.75 32.25 15.99
C ALA A 259 -9.07 32.59 17.46
N HIS A 260 -10.15 32.05 18.02
CA HIS A 260 -10.55 32.29 19.41
C HIS A 260 -9.80 31.40 20.42
N GLN A 261 -9.60 30.11 20.12
CA GLN A 261 -9.02 29.14 21.06
C GLN A 261 -7.51 28.92 20.85
N GLY A 262 -7.00 29.30 19.68
CA GLY A 262 -5.62 29.10 19.26
C GLY A 262 -5.42 27.83 18.42
N PHE A 263 -4.38 27.85 17.56
CA PHE A 263 -4.05 26.74 16.65
C PHE A 263 -3.67 25.44 17.39
N PHE A 264 -3.04 25.55 18.56
CA PHE A 264 -2.59 24.40 19.35
C PHE A 264 -3.55 24.05 20.50
N PHE A 265 -4.80 24.48 20.41
CA PHE A 265 -5.80 24.17 21.42
C PHE A 265 -6.05 22.65 21.53
N GLY A 266 -6.09 22.13 22.76
CA GLY A 266 -6.27 20.70 23.02
C GLY A 266 -5.06 19.81 22.69
N TYR A 267 -3.90 20.39 22.33
CA TYR A 267 -2.69 19.60 22.05
C TYR A 267 -2.08 19.05 23.34
N THR A 268 -2.25 17.75 23.54
CA THR A 268 -1.55 16.99 24.58
C THR A 268 -0.34 16.26 23.98
N PRO A 269 0.58 15.71 24.81
CA PRO A 269 1.65 14.85 24.32
C PRO A 269 1.13 13.66 23.48
N ALA A 270 -0.07 13.16 23.76
CA ALA A 270 -0.71 12.12 22.96
C ALA A 270 -1.05 12.61 21.54
N VAL A 271 -1.55 13.84 21.41
CA VAL A 271 -1.83 14.46 20.09
C VAL A 271 -0.54 14.65 19.30
N TRP A 272 0.52 15.13 19.93
CA TRP A 272 1.85 15.20 19.29
C TRP A 272 2.35 13.82 18.87
N GLY A 273 2.14 12.79 19.69
CA GLY A 273 2.42 11.40 19.33
C GLY A 273 1.66 10.95 18.07
N VAL A 274 0.38 11.29 17.96
CA VAL A 274 -0.43 11.04 16.75
C VAL A 274 0.14 11.76 15.53
N VAL A 275 0.43 13.05 15.65
CA VAL A 275 0.96 13.89 14.56
C VAL A 275 2.31 13.37 14.07
N LEU A 276 3.22 13.02 14.99
CA LEU A 276 4.52 12.42 14.68
C LEU A 276 4.37 11.06 14.00
N ASN A 277 3.50 10.20 14.53
CA ASN A 277 3.27 8.87 13.97
C ASN A 277 2.61 8.93 12.58
N GLN A 278 1.75 9.92 12.34
CA GLN A 278 1.13 10.18 11.04
C GLN A 278 2.16 10.67 10.02
N ALA A 279 3.01 11.62 10.40
CA ALA A 279 4.10 12.11 9.55
C ALA A 279 5.09 10.98 9.20
N PHE A 280 5.51 10.21 10.21
CA PHE A 280 6.38 9.05 10.05
C PHE A 280 5.78 8.00 9.10
N GLY A 281 4.50 7.65 9.30
CA GLY A 281 3.78 6.72 8.45
C GLY A 281 3.73 7.14 6.99
N GLY A 282 3.46 8.43 6.72
CA GLY A 282 3.44 8.96 5.36
C GLY A 282 4.78 8.79 4.63
N LEU A 283 5.91 9.03 5.32
CA LEU A 283 7.25 8.82 4.76
C LEU A 283 7.60 7.34 4.63
N LEU A 284 7.21 6.53 5.62
CA LEU A 284 7.42 5.09 5.60
C LEU A 284 6.71 4.42 4.42
N VAL A 285 5.50 4.87 4.07
CA VAL A 285 4.79 4.38 2.88
C VAL A 285 5.60 4.61 1.61
N ALA A 286 6.27 5.77 1.46
CA ALA A 286 7.13 6.03 0.31
C ALA A 286 8.35 5.09 0.25
N VAL A 287 8.95 4.77 1.41
CA VAL A 287 10.03 3.79 1.53
C VAL A 287 9.53 2.38 1.16
N VAL A 288 8.40 1.95 1.71
CA VAL A 288 7.82 0.63 1.42
C VAL A 288 7.48 0.48 -0.06
N VAL A 289 6.91 1.52 -0.69
CA VAL A 289 6.63 1.50 -2.14
C VAL A 289 7.91 1.35 -2.97
N LYS A 290 9.04 1.87 -2.48
CA LYS A 290 10.33 1.78 -3.16
C LYS A 290 11.04 0.44 -2.97
N TYR A 291 10.91 -0.19 -1.80
CA TYR A 291 11.75 -1.33 -1.40
C TYR A 291 11.00 -2.65 -1.16
N ALA A 292 9.67 -2.64 -1.06
CA ALA A 292 8.88 -3.84 -0.76
C ALA A 292 7.96 -4.25 -1.92
N ASP A 293 7.76 -5.56 -2.07
CA ASP A 293 6.83 -6.09 -3.07
C ASP A 293 5.38 -5.94 -2.58
N ASN A 294 4.46 -5.88 -3.54
CA ASN A 294 3.03 -5.79 -3.26
C ASN A 294 2.53 -6.95 -2.38
N ILE A 295 3.07 -8.18 -2.53
CA ILE A 295 2.73 -9.34 -1.69
C ILE A 295 3.00 -9.05 -0.21
N LEU A 296 4.23 -8.61 0.10
CA LEU A 296 4.62 -8.40 1.49
C LEU A 296 3.89 -7.21 2.10
N LYS A 297 3.60 -6.17 1.30
CA LYS A 297 2.72 -5.08 1.74
C LYS A 297 1.33 -5.59 2.10
N GLY A 298 0.77 -6.51 1.30
CA GLY A 298 -0.48 -7.19 1.60
C GLY A 298 -0.44 -7.93 2.94
N PHE A 299 0.60 -8.75 3.16
CA PHE A 299 0.82 -9.43 4.44
C PHE A 299 0.94 -8.47 5.63
N ALA A 300 1.73 -7.41 5.48
CA ALA A 300 1.90 -6.39 6.52
C ALA A 300 0.57 -5.72 6.86
N THR A 301 -0.26 -5.47 5.85
CA THR A 301 -1.59 -4.89 6.04
C THR A 301 -2.51 -5.86 6.78
N SER A 302 -2.55 -7.13 6.37
CA SER A 302 -3.33 -8.17 7.06
C SER A 302 -2.91 -8.35 8.52
N LEU A 303 -1.61 -8.39 8.79
CA LEU A 303 -1.10 -8.48 10.17
C LEU A 303 -1.46 -7.23 10.99
N SER A 304 -1.46 -6.05 10.37
CA SER A 304 -1.89 -4.82 11.03
C SER A 304 -3.38 -4.82 11.40
N ILE A 305 -4.24 -5.41 10.56
CA ILE A 305 -5.68 -5.59 10.89
C ILE A 305 -5.83 -6.49 12.12
N VAL A 306 -5.13 -7.63 12.15
CA VAL A 306 -5.16 -8.55 13.28
C VAL A 306 -4.64 -7.87 14.55
N LEU A 307 -3.47 -7.23 14.50
CA LEU A 307 -2.86 -6.55 15.64
C LEU A 307 -3.74 -5.43 16.18
N SER A 308 -4.33 -4.61 15.30
CA SER A 308 -5.23 -3.52 15.69
C SER A 308 -6.52 -4.05 16.33
N THR A 309 -7.03 -5.18 15.84
CA THR A 309 -8.23 -5.83 16.40
C THR A 309 -7.93 -6.38 17.79
N VAL A 310 -6.83 -7.13 17.96
CA VAL A 310 -6.39 -7.66 19.26
C VAL A 310 -6.15 -6.53 20.27
N ALA A 311 -5.46 -5.47 19.84
CA ALA A 311 -5.25 -4.30 20.68
C ALA A 311 -6.57 -3.60 21.03
N SER A 312 -7.53 -3.53 20.10
CA SER A 312 -8.85 -2.94 20.37
C SER A 312 -9.65 -3.74 21.39
N ILE A 313 -9.53 -5.08 21.38
CA ILE A 313 -10.15 -5.95 22.40
C ILE A 313 -9.56 -5.63 23.78
N ARG A 314 -8.23 -5.53 23.89
CA ARG A 314 -7.53 -5.34 25.17
C ARG A 314 -7.60 -3.91 25.71
N LEU A 315 -7.51 -2.90 24.85
CA LEU A 315 -7.41 -1.48 25.25
C LEU A 315 -8.76 -0.78 25.32
N PHE A 316 -9.72 -1.17 24.47
CA PHE A 316 -11.00 -0.49 24.32
C PHE A 316 -12.21 -1.40 24.63
N GLY A 317 -11.97 -2.63 25.12
CA GLY A 317 -13.03 -3.58 25.45
C GLY A 317 -13.88 -3.98 24.24
N PHE A 318 -13.31 -3.97 23.04
CA PHE A 318 -14.03 -4.39 21.83
C PHE A 318 -14.39 -5.88 21.92
N HIS A 319 -15.67 -6.22 21.69
CA HIS A 319 -16.14 -7.61 21.72
C HIS A 319 -16.03 -8.20 20.31
N LEU A 320 -15.34 -9.34 20.19
CA LEU A 320 -15.16 -10.01 18.91
C LEU A 320 -16.39 -10.86 18.59
N ASP A 321 -17.23 -10.36 17.70
CA ASP A 321 -18.38 -11.10 17.19
C ASP A 321 -17.94 -12.12 16.11
N PRO A 322 -18.53 -13.34 16.06
CA PRO A 322 -18.20 -14.32 15.03
C PRO A 322 -18.42 -13.80 13.59
N LEU A 323 -19.45 -12.97 13.39
CA LEU A 323 -19.75 -12.38 12.09
C LEU A 323 -18.73 -11.29 11.73
N PHE A 324 -18.26 -10.52 12.72
CA PHE A 324 -17.12 -9.62 12.55
C PHE A 324 -15.86 -10.39 12.18
N ALA A 325 -15.56 -11.49 12.88
CA ALA A 325 -14.39 -12.33 12.61
C ALA A 325 -14.43 -12.93 11.19
N LEU A 326 -15.59 -13.40 10.74
CA LEU A 326 -15.80 -13.86 9.37
C LEU A 326 -15.53 -12.73 8.36
N GLY A 327 -16.15 -11.56 8.54
CA GLY A 327 -15.97 -10.42 7.64
C GLY A 327 -14.51 -9.93 7.59
N ALA A 328 -13.85 -9.81 8.74
CA ALA A 328 -12.43 -9.47 8.84
C ALA A 328 -11.54 -10.53 8.17
N GLY A 329 -11.86 -11.82 8.33
CA GLY A 329 -11.18 -12.93 7.67
C GLY A 329 -11.28 -12.86 6.14
N LEU A 330 -12.47 -12.56 5.62
CA LEU A 330 -12.68 -12.35 4.18
C LEU A 330 -11.87 -11.15 3.65
N VAL A 331 -11.82 -10.05 4.39
CA VAL A 331 -11.00 -8.88 4.04
C VAL A 331 -9.52 -9.22 4.03
N ILE A 332 -9.02 -9.93 5.04
CA ILE A 332 -7.62 -10.39 5.11
C ILE A 332 -7.29 -11.31 3.93
N GLY A 333 -8.15 -12.27 3.63
CA GLY A 333 -8.01 -13.17 2.48
C GLY A 333 -8.00 -12.40 1.16
N ALA A 334 -8.89 -11.45 0.99
CA ALA A 334 -8.97 -10.60 -0.20
C ALA A 334 -7.72 -9.74 -0.41
N VAL A 335 -7.19 -9.13 0.66
CA VAL A 335 -5.94 -8.37 0.63
C VAL A 335 -4.79 -9.26 0.17
N TYR A 336 -4.71 -10.49 0.69
CA TYR A 336 -3.69 -11.46 0.30
C TYR A 336 -3.82 -11.86 -1.17
N LEU A 337 -5.01 -12.29 -1.61
CA LEU A 337 -5.26 -12.69 -3.00
C LEU A 337 -4.96 -11.56 -3.99
N TYR A 338 -5.35 -10.32 -3.68
CA TYR A 338 -5.10 -9.16 -4.55
C TYR A 338 -3.61 -8.84 -4.68
N SER A 339 -2.84 -9.12 -3.62
CA SER A 339 -1.42 -8.81 -3.54
C SER A 339 -0.52 -9.83 -4.24
N LEU A 340 -1.07 -10.98 -4.67
CA LEU A 340 -0.33 -12.03 -5.38
C LEU A 340 0.14 -11.59 -6.78
N PRO A 341 1.33 -12.03 -7.24
CA PRO A 341 1.79 -11.77 -8.60
C PRO A 341 0.97 -12.58 -9.60
N ARG A 342 0.74 -12.01 -10.79
CA ARG A 342 0.00 -12.67 -11.88
C ARG A 342 0.53 -14.08 -12.23
N GLY A 343 1.84 -14.31 -12.08
CA GLY A 343 2.46 -15.62 -12.32
C GLY A 343 2.10 -16.69 -11.27
N ALA A 344 2.00 -16.30 -10.00
CA ALA A 344 1.61 -17.21 -8.92
C ALA A 344 0.13 -17.63 -9.04
N VAL A 345 -0.72 -16.72 -9.52
CA VAL A 345 -2.13 -16.99 -9.81
C VAL A 345 -2.30 -18.10 -10.84
N LYS A 346 -1.48 -18.10 -11.90
CA LYS A 346 -1.52 -19.14 -12.93
C LYS A 346 -1.16 -20.50 -12.36
N ALA A 347 -0.18 -20.56 -11.45
CA ALA A 347 0.19 -21.79 -10.74
C ALA A 347 -0.95 -22.31 -9.87
N ILE A 348 -1.55 -21.48 -9.00
CA ILE A 348 -2.65 -21.89 -8.11
C ILE A 348 -3.84 -22.45 -8.89
N VAL A 349 -4.26 -21.75 -9.96
CA VAL A 349 -5.39 -22.19 -10.81
C VAL A 349 -5.07 -23.50 -11.53
N SER A 350 -3.83 -23.68 -12.01
CA SER A 350 -3.42 -24.94 -12.63
C SER A 350 -3.40 -26.12 -11.65
N THR A 351 -3.00 -25.89 -10.40
CA THR A 351 -2.98 -26.94 -9.36
C THR A 351 -4.39 -27.34 -8.92
N SER A 352 -5.33 -26.38 -8.82
CA SER A 352 -6.73 -26.70 -8.53
C SER A 352 -7.43 -27.45 -9.68
N ALA A 353 -7.10 -27.11 -10.93
CA ALA A 353 -7.66 -27.81 -12.09
C ALA A 353 -7.14 -29.25 -12.23
N SER A 354 -5.89 -29.52 -11.82
CA SER A 354 -5.35 -30.89 -11.75
C SER A 354 -5.90 -31.71 -10.58
N ALA A 355 -6.42 -31.06 -9.53
CA ALA A 355 -7.04 -31.74 -8.39
C ALA A 355 -8.49 -32.15 -8.67
N SER A 356 -9.16 -31.49 -9.62
CA SER A 356 -10.46 -31.88 -10.18
C SER A 356 -10.27 -32.67 -11.48
N GLY A 357 -9.69 -33.87 -11.40
CA GLY A 357 -9.64 -34.81 -12.52
C GLY A 357 -11.05 -35.32 -12.90
N PRO A 358 -11.32 -35.67 -14.16
CA PRO A 358 -12.62 -36.20 -14.56
C PRO A 358 -12.91 -37.51 -13.83
N CYS A 359 -14.13 -37.66 -13.31
CA CYS A 359 -14.62 -38.92 -12.78
C CYS A 359 -14.44 -40.00 -13.86
N ILE A 360 -13.44 -40.88 -13.68
CA ILE A 360 -13.27 -42.07 -14.50
C ILE A 360 -14.46 -42.97 -14.17
N HIS A 361 -15.41 -43.05 -15.11
CA HIS A 361 -16.35 -44.17 -15.14
C HIS A 361 -15.50 -45.45 -15.21
N GLN A 362 -15.49 -46.23 -14.12
CA GLN A 362 -14.89 -47.55 -14.10
C GLN A 362 -15.61 -48.42 -15.13
N GLN A 363 -14.92 -48.77 -16.20
CA GLN A 363 -15.34 -49.81 -17.12
C GLN A 363 -15.03 -51.16 -16.45
N PRO A 364 -15.99 -52.10 -16.33
CA PRO A 364 -15.76 -53.37 -15.64
C PRO A 364 -14.75 -54.24 -16.41
N PRO A 365 -13.94 -55.06 -15.72
CA PRO A 365 -12.83 -55.77 -16.32
C PRO A 365 -13.33 -56.91 -17.23
N GLY A 366 -13.04 -56.83 -18.54
CA GLY A 366 -13.31 -57.94 -19.45
C GLY A 366 -13.56 -57.64 -20.93
N GLN A 367 -13.48 -56.39 -21.42
CA GLN A 367 -13.65 -56.10 -22.84
C GLN A 367 -12.35 -55.64 -23.52
N PRO A 368 -11.97 -56.21 -24.68
CA PRO A 368 -10.83 -55.73 -25.46
C PRO A 368 -11.15 -54.36 -26.09
N PRO A 369 -10.12 -53.52 -26.33
CA PRO A 369 -10.32 -52.17 -26.87
C PRO A 369 -10.89 -52.20 -28.30
N PRO A 370 -11.77 -51.25 -28.67
CA PRO A 370 -12.30 -51.18 -30.03
C PRO A 370 -11.23 -50.74 -31.05
N PRO A 371 -11.31 -51.20 -32.30
CA PRO A 371 -10.31 -50.94 -33.33
C PRO A 371 -10.33 -49.48 -33.79
N GLN A 372 -9.14 -48.90 -33.93
CA GLN A 372 -8.90 -47.57 -34.50
C GLN A 372 -9.23 -47.57 -36.00
N LEU A 373 -10.32 -46.91 -36.41
CA LEU A 373 -10.58 -46.61 -37.81
C LEU A 373 -9.86 -45.32 -38.22
N SER A 374 -8.92 -45.44 -39.15
CA SER A 374 -8.41 -44.32 -39.92
C SER A 374 -9.43 -43.90 -40.99
N SER A 375 -9.75 -42.61 -41.09
CA SER A 375 -10.18 -42.05 -42.37
C SER A 375 -9.66 -40.62 -42.53
N ARG A 376 -9.35 -40.34 -43.78
CA ARG A 376 -8.55 -39.28 -44.40
C ARG A 376 -9.50 -38.24 -45.01
N GLY A 377 -9.14 -36.96 -45.01
CA GLY A 377 -9.80 -35.95 -45.87
C GLY A 377 -9.75 -34.50 -45.39
N ASP A 378 -8.72 -33.78 -45.83
CA ASP A 378 -8.64 -32.39 -46.33
C ASP A 378 -9.66 -31.31 -45.87
N LEU A 379 -9.15 -30.15 -45.38
CA LEU A 379 -9.05 -28.90 -46.17
C LEU A 379 -8.54 -27.71 -45.30
N ILE A 380 -7.36 -27.20 -45.68
CA ILE A 380 -6.97 -25.79 -45.85
C ILE A 380 -7.54 -24.74 -44.86
N THR A 381 -6.67 -24.22 -43.98
CA THR A 381 -6.42 -22.76 -43.90
C THR A 381 -5.08 -22.46 -43.24
N GLU A 382 -4.27 -21.69 -43.97
CA GLU A 382 -2.92 -21.18 -43.67
C GLU A 382 -2.73 -20.55 -42.28
N PRO A 383 -1.56 -20.71 -41.65
CA PRO A 383 -1.06 -19.78 -40.65
C PRO A 383 -0.24 -18.66 -41.30
N PHE A 384 -0.73 -17.42 -41.25
CA PHE A 384 0.05 -16.23 -41.58
C PHE A 384 1.32 -16.15 -40.68
N LEU A 385 2.45 -16.38 -41.33
CA LEU A 385 3.87 -16.21 -40.95
C LEU A 385 4.20 -14.81 -40.34
N PRO A 386 5.46 -14.53 -39.92
CA PRO A 386 6.40 -15.34 -39.13
C PRO A 386 7.18 -14.50 -38.08
N LYS A 387 7.95 -15.20 -37.24
CA LYS A 387 9.12 -14.63 -36.56
C LYS A 387 10.33 -14.62 -37.51
N SER A 388 11.16 -13.59 -37.31
CA SER A 388 12.62 -13.52 -37.51
C SER A 388 13.18 -13.47 -38.94
N VAL A 389 14.04 -12.47 -39.20
CA VAL A 389 15.50 -12.62 -39.42
C VAL A 389 16.07 -11.37 -40.14
N LEU A 390 16.88 -10.59 -39.39
CA LEU A 390 18.18 -10.00 -39.74
C LEU A 390 18.38 -8.92 -40.84
N VAL A 391 19.28 -7.98 -40.49
CA VAL A 391 20.05 -6.99 -41.28
C VAL A 391 19.23 -5.77 -41.72
N LYS A 392 19.54 -4.54 -41.28
CA LYS A 392 20.82 -3.81 -41.42
C LYS A 392 20.89 -2.65 -40.44
#